data_AF-A0A1Y3EMG3-F1
#
_entry.id   AF-A0A1Y3EMG3-F1
#
_cell.length_a   1.000
_cell.length_b   1.000
_cell.length_c   1.000
_cell.angle_alpha   90.00
_cell.angle_beta   90.00
_cell.angle_gamma   90.00
#
_symmetry.space_group_name_H-M   'P 1'
#
loop_
_entity.id
_entity.type
_entity.pdbx_description
1 polymer ?
#
loop_
_entity_poly.entity_id
_entity_poly.type
_entity_poly.pdbx_seq_one_letter_code
_entity_poly.pdbx_strand_id
1 'polypeptide(L)'
;MQCDKDAIATFLPVVGWEKNSEGKVKSVHMDLSAQMDPNKIAQSASKLNLHLMRWRIVPELNLGLHWQTSCLLFGAGTLGCNIARCLGAWGFGRITFVDNGRVSYSNPARQSLYSIKDCIGGRKWKCEAAASALKDIYPDMEITGERITVPMPGHFVDIEGEKEQSFAEDVNRLERLVSTHDIIFLLFDTREARWLPTLLSCLHN
;
A
#
# COMPACT_ATOMS: atom_id res chain seq x y z
N MET A 1 -18.26 -25.85 -80.20
CA MET A 1 -17.38 -25.26 -79.17
C MET A 1 -18.27 -24.44 -78.25
N GLN A 2 -19.01 -25.12 -77.38
CA GLN A 2 -19.92 -24.49 -76.41
C GLN A 2 -19.15 -24.44 -75.09
N CYS A 3 -18.78 -23.24 -74.67
CA CYS A 3 -18.06 -22.97 -73.44
C CYS A 3 -18.99 -23.25 -72.25
N ASP A 4 -18.62 -24.22 -71.41
CA ASP A 4 -19.22 -24.47 -70.08
C ASP A 4 -19.17 -23.17 -69.27
N LYS A 5 -20.28 -22.43 -69.27
CA LYS A 5 -20.45 -21.20 -68.48
C LYS A 5 -21.09 -21.44 -67.11
N ASP A 6 -21.26 -22.72 -66.73
CA ASP A 6 -21.85 -23.11 -65.46
C ASP A 6 -20.83 -23.73 -64.50
N ALA A 7 -19.61 -23.17 -64.46
CA ALA A 7 -18.77 -23.28 -63.27
C ALA A 7 -19.39 -22.42 -62.17
N ILE A 8 -20.54 -22.87 -61.66
CA ILE A 8 -21.14 -22.38 -60.42
C ILE A 8 -20.03 -22.51 -59.38
N ALA A 9 -19.43 -21.38 -59.01
CA ALA A 9 -18.58 -21.28 -57.85
C ALA A 9 -19.45 -21.69 -56.66
N THR A 10 -19.42 -22.98 -56.36
CA THR A 10 -20.26 -23.58 -55.34
C THR A 10 -19.60 -23.19 -54.04
N PHE A 11 -19.98 -22.04 -53.51
CA PHE A 11 -19.52 -21.59 -52.21
C PHE A 11 -20.05 -22.59 -51.17
N LEU A 12 -19.16 -23.43 -50.66
CA LEU A 12 -19.48 -24.31 -49.55
C LEU A 12 -19.81 -23.45 -48.31
N PRO A 13 -20.89 -23.75 -47.57
CA PRO A 13 -21.25 -22.99 -46.38
C PRO A 13 -20.17 -23.18 -45.31
N VAL A 14 -19.61 -22.06 -44.84
CA VAL A 14 -18.61 -22.06 -43.76
C VAL A 14 -19.33 -22.23 -42.43
N VAL A 15 -19.10 -23.37 -41.77
CA VAL A 15 -19.63 -23.75 -40.46
C VAL A 15 -18.48 -24.17 -39.55
N GLY A 16 -18.76 -24.44 -38.27
CA GLY A 16 -17.76 -24.96 -37.33
C GLY A 16 -17.42 -24.05 -36.14
N TRP A 17 -18.15 -22.94 -35.97
CA TRP A 17 -18.02 -22.14 -34.75
C TRP A 17 -18.35 -22.96 -33.51
N GLU A 18 -17.41 -22.99 -32.57
CA GLU A 18 -17.59 -23.65 -31.28
C GLU A 18 -18.71 -22.96 -30.48
N LYS A 19 -19.50 -23.79 -29.79
CA LYS A 19 -20.57 -23.32 -28.90
C LYS A 19 -20.00 -23.16 -27.50
N ASN A 20 -20.41 -22.11 -26.80
CA ASN A 20 -20.12 -21.97 -25.38
C ASN A 20 -20.83 -23.05 -24.54
N SER A 21 -20.62 -23.04 -23.22
CA SER A 21 -21.28 -23.96 -22.27
C SER A 21 -22.82 -23.89 -22.28
N GLU A 22 -23.42 -22.80 -22.79
CA GLU A 22 -24.87 -22.66 -22.98
C GLU A 22 -25.36 -23.17 -24.36
N GLY A 23 -24.47 -23.74 -25.18
CA GLY A 23 -24.80 -24.22 -26.52
C GLY A 23 -25.00 -23.12 -27.58
N LYS A 24 -24.63 -21.87 -27.27
CA LYS A 24 -24.74 -20.72 -28.17
C LYS A 24 -23.41 -20.41 -28.83
N VAL A 25 -23.44 -20.00 -30.09
CA VAL A 25 -22.27 -19.49 -30.81
C VAL A 25 -22.04 -18.04 -30.39
N LYS A 26 -21.18 -17.83 -29.38
CA LYS A 26 -20.78 -16.53 -28.85
C LYS A 26 -19.30 -16.57 -28.45
N SER A 27 -18.64 -15.41 -28.43
CA SER A 27 -17.29 -15.30 -27.88
C SER A 27 -17.26 -15.72 -26.41
N VAL A 28 -16.24 -16.49 -26.04
CA VAL A 28 -15.96 -16.85 -24.64
C VAL A 28 -14.82 -15.98 -24.16
N HIS A 29 -15.03 -15.29 -23.05
CA HIS A 29 -13.99 -14.51 -22.37
C HIS A 29 -13.58 -15.26 -21.10
N MET A 30 -12.28 -15.34 -20.86
CA MET A 30 -11.71 -15.98 -19.68
C MET A 30 -10.73 -15.01 -19.01
N ASP A 31 -10.91 -14.78 -17.71
CA ASP A 31 -9.96 -14.00 -16.91
C ASP A 31 -8.84 -14.93 -16.42
N LEU A 32 -7.64 -14.75 -16.98
CA LEU A 32 -6.44 -15.49 -16.61
C LEU A 32 -5.54 -14.70 -15.65
N SER A 33 -6.00 -13.55 -15.15
CA SER A 33 -5.17 -12.67 -14.33
C SER A 33 -4.71 -13.35 -13.04
N ALA A 34 -5.51 -14.25 -12.45
CA ALA A 34 -5.09 -15.02 -11.28
C ALA A 34 -3.84 -15.91 -11.55
N GLN A 35 -3.63 -16.37 -12.78
CA GLN A 35 -2.48 -17.20 -13.15
C GLN A 35 -1.39 -16.45 -13.94
N MET A 36 -1.71 -15.29 -14.52
CA MET A 36 -0.80 -14.57 -15.43
C MET A 36 -0.37 -13.19 -14.92
N ASP A 37 -1.11 -12.55 -14.00
CA ASP A 37 -0.70 -11.27 -13.42
C ASP A 37 0.31 -11.48 -12.29
N PRO A 38 1.58 -11.03 -12.43
CA PRO A 38 2.61 -11.23 -11.42
C PRO A 38 2.22 -10.68 -10.05
N ASN A 39 1.46 -9.58 -9.99
CA ASN A 39 1.03 -8.99 -8.72
C ASN A 39 0.00 -9.87 -8.01
N LYS A 40 -0.98 -10.41 -8.74
CA LYS A 40 -1.98 -11.34 -8.18
C LYS A 40 -1.35 -12.66 -7.74
N ILE A 41 -0.35 -13.15 -8.49
CA ILE A 41 0.41 -14.34 -8.14
C ILE A 41 1.20 -14.11 -6.84
N ALA A 42 1.93 -12.99 -6.75
CA ALA A 42 2.71 -12.63 -5.56
C ALA A 42 1.80 -12.42 -4.33
N GLN A 43 0.65 -11.78 -4.51
CA GLN A 43 -0.36 -11.62 -3.48
C GLN A 43 -0.86 -12.98 -2.97
N SER A 44 -1.23 -13.88 -3.89
CA SER A 44 -1.76 -15.21 -3.55
C SER A 44 -0.71 -16.04 -2.81
N ALA A 45 0.55 -15.99 -3.24
CA ALA A 45 1.65 -16.66 -2.56
C ALA A 45 1.89 -16.13 -1.13
N SER A 46 1.85 -14.80 -0.95
CA SER A 46 2.02 -14.17 0.36
C SER A 46 0.90 -14.53 1.33
N LYS A 47 -0.36 -14.50 0.87
CA LYS A 47 -1.53 -14.92 1.66
C LYS A 47 -1.48 -16.40 2.01
N LEU A 48 -1.04 -17.25 1.09
CA LEU A 48 -0.92 -18.69 1.33
C LEU A 48 0.04 -18.99 2.48
N ASN A 49 1.18 -18.29 2.58
CA ASN A 49 2.13 -18.48 3.70
C ASN A 49 1.46 -18.24 5.07
N LEU A 50 0.67 -17.18 5.19
CA LEU A 50 -0.07 -16.88 6.42
C LEU A 50 -1.16 -17.93 6.70
N HIS A 51 -1.87 -18.38 5.66
CA HIS A 51 -2.86 -19.46 5.80
C HIS A 51 -2.22 -20.78 6.24
N LEU A 52 -1.02 -21.11 5.76
CA LEU A 52 -0.29 -22.30 6.19
C LEU A 52 0.06 -22.24 7.69
N MET A 53 0.47 -21.08 8.20
CA MET A 53 0.68 -20.89 9.65
C MET A 53 -0.61 -21.11 10.43
N ARG A 54 -1.72 -20.56 9.96
CA ARG A 54 -3.04 -20.76 10.57
C ARG A 54 -3.43 -22.23 10.58
N TRP A 55 -3.39 -22.91 9.43
CA TRP A 55 -3.86 -24.29 9.32
C TRP A 55 -2.98 -25.30 10.06
N ARG A 56 -1.66 -25.07 10.11
CA ARG A 56 -0.72 -26.03 10.68
C ARG A 56 -0.37 -25.79 12.14
N ILE A 57 -0.32 -24.53 12.58
CA ILE A 57 0.25 -24.16 13.88
C ILE A 57 -0.81 -23.53 14.78
N VAL A 58 -1.52 -22.50 14.29
CA VAL A 58 -2.45 -21.71 15.12
C VAL A 58 -3.80 -21.53 14.40
N PRO A 59 -4.75 -22.49 14.50
CA PRO A 59 -6.04 -22.41 13.79
C PRO A 59 -6.88 -21.19 14.14
N GLU A 60 -6.74 -20.70 15.38
CA GLU A 60 -7.38 -19.51 15.97
C GLU A 60 -6.86 -18.19 15.36
N LEU A 61 -5.76 -18.21 14.60
CA LEU A 61 -5.15 -17.00 14.03
C LEU A 61 -6.11 -16.28 13.07
N ASN A 62 -6.53 -15.08 13.43
CA ASN A 62 -7.47 -14.28 12.64
C ASN A 62 -6.76 -13.37 11.63
N LEU A 63 -6.42 -13.94 10.48
CA LEU A 63 -5.80 -13.19 9.36
C LEU A 63 -6.72 -12.12 8.77
N GLY A 64 -8.04 -12.29 8.88
CA GLY A 64 -9.01 -11.30 8.40
C GLY A 64 -8.95 -10.01 9.21
N LEU A 65 -8.81 -10.15 10.54
CA LEU A 65 -8.62 -9.02 11.44
C LEU A 65 -7.35 -8.24 11.08
N HIS A 66 -6.21 -8.91 10.91
CA HIS A 66 -4.96 -8.26 10.53
C HIS A 66 -5.13 -7.44 9.24
N TRP A 67 -5.75 -8.03 8.21
CA TRP A 67 -5.95 -7.36 6.93
C TRP A 67 -6.83 -6.10 7.05
N GLN A 68 -7.87 -6.14 7.87
CA GLN A 68 -8.78 -5.01 8.06
C GLN A 68 -8.20 -3.92 8.98
N THR A 69 -7.26 -4.29 9.84
CA THR A 69 -6.65 -3.39 10.81
C THR A 69 -5.73 -2.40 10.10
N SER A 70 -5.92 -1.12 10.40
CA SER A 70 -5.15 -0.01 9.87
C SER A 70 -4.09 0.46 10.86
N CYS A 71 -2.87 0.66 10.37
CA CYS A 71 -1.72 1.03 11.17
C CYS A 71 -1.19 2.41 10.78
N LEU A 72 -1.15 3.32 11.75
CA LEU A 72 -0.55 4.65 11.60
C LEU A 72 0.85 4.65 12.22
N LEU A 73 1.86 4.98 11.42
CA LEU A 73 3.27 4.95 11.81
C LEU A 73 3.82 6.37 11.88
N PHE A 74 3.93 6.90 13.10
CA PHE A 74 4.57 8.19 13.38
C PHE A 74 6.09 8.07 13.31
N GLY A 75 6.64 8.31 12.13
CA GLY A 75 8.06 8.23 11.82
C GLY A 75 8.36 7.15 10.78
N ALA A 76 9.05 7.55 9.72
CA ALA A 76 9.55 6.67 8.65
C ALA A 76 11.09 6.49 8.78
N GLY A 77 11.59 6.49 10.02
CA GLY A 77 13.00 6.22 10.32
C GLY A 77 13.34 4.72 10.31
N THR A 78 14.37 4.35 11.08
CA THR A 78 14.80 2.95 11.20
C THR A 78 13.69 2.06 11.78
N LEU A 79 13.01 2.52 12.85
CA LEU A 79 11.90 1.79 13.45
C LEU A 79 10.72 1.66 12.49
N GLY A 80 10.29 2.78 11.88
CA GLY A 80 9.20 2.82 10.90
C GLY A 80 9.40 1.85 9.75
N CYS A 81 10.60 1.83 9.15
CA CYS A 81 10.91 0.94 8.05
C CYS A 81 10.82 -0.55 8.44
N ASN A 82 11.37 -0.93 9.59
CA ASN A 82 11.39 -2.32 10.03
C ASN A 82 9.99 -2.79 10.47
N ILE A 83 9.27 -1.97 11.24
CA ILE A 83 7.91 -2.29 11.68
C ILE A 83 6.98 -2.42 10.47
N ALA A 84 7.06 -1.52 9.50
CA ALA A 84 6.23 -1.62 8.30
C ALA A 84 6.47 -2.91 7.50
N ARG A 85 7.73 -3.35 7.37
CA ARG A 85 8.05 -4.64 6.75
C ARG A 85 7.49 -5.82 7.54
N CYS A 86 7.56 -5.77 8.87
CA CYS A 86 6.95 -6.78 9.72
C CYS A 86 5.42 -6.81 9.58
N LEU A 87 4.76 -5.65 9.59
CA LEU A 87 3.31 -5.53 9.41
C LEU A 87 2.87 -6.09 8.05
N GLY A 88 3.57 -5.73 6.97
CA GLY A 88 3.29 -6.30 5.64
C GLY A 88 3.48 -7.81 5.60
N ALA A 89 4.55 -8.33 6.22
CA ALA A 89 4.79 -9.77 6.31
C ALA A 89 3.69 -10.51 7.12
N TRP A 90 3.06 -9.85 8.09
CA TRP A 90 1.95 -10.39 8.89
C TRP A 90 0.57 -10.20 8.25
N GLY A 91 0.51 -9.58 7.07
CA GLY A 91 -0.72 -9.42 6.29
C GLY A 91 -1.62 -8.28 6.74
N PHE A 92 -1.05 -7.22 7.33
CA PHE A 92 -1.81 -5.99 7.55
C PHE A 92 -2.13 -5.29 6.23
N GLY A 93 -3.37 -4.87 6.04
CA GLY A 93 -3.84 -4.36 4.74
C GLY A 93 -3.61 -2.86 4.54
N ARG A 94 -3.59 -2.06 5.62
CA ARG A 94 -3.48 -0.59 5.55
C ARG A 94 -2.35 -0.06 6.44
N ILE A 95 -1.43 0.71 5.84
CA ILE A 95 -0.33 1.37 6.55
C ILE A 95 -0.21 2.83 6.09
N THR A 96 -0.20 3.76 7.04
CA THR A 96 0.06 5.18 6.76
C THR A 96 1.31 5.65 7.50
N PHE A 97 2.27 6.19 6.77
CA PHE A 97 3.48 6.79 7.35
C PHE A 97 3.28 8.28 7.58
N VAL A 98 3.68 8.79 8.73
CA VAL A 98 3.75 10.25 9.02
C VAL A 98 5.19 10.64 9.25
N ASP A 99 5.77 11.45 8.36
CA ASP A 99 7.15 11.94 8.47
C ASP A 99 7.34 13.20 7.59
N ASN A 100 8.02 14.23 8.10
CA ASN A 100 8.38 15.44 7.31
C ASN A 100 9.88 15.51 6.96
N GLY A 101 10.63 14.44 7.21
CA GLY A 101 12.03 14.33 6.86
C GLY A 101 12.25 13.94 5.40
N ARG A 102 13.46 14.22 4.91
CA ARG A 102 13.93 13.76 3.60
C ARG A 102 14.90 12.60 3.74
N VAL A 103 14.97 11.78 2.71
CA VAL A 103 15.95 10.69 2.64
C VAL A 103 17.35 11.29 2.42
N SER A 104 18.28 10.97 3.33
CA SER A 104 19.69 11.37 3.29
C SER A 104 20.60 10.18 2.98
N TYR A 105 21.80 10.42 2.47
CA TYR A 105 22.77 9.36 2.12
C TYR A 105 23.12 8.41 3.28
N SER A 106 23.02 8.86 4.53
CA SER A 106 23.26 8.00 5.70
C SER A 106 22.12 7.01 5.96
N ASN A 107 20.92 7.28 5.44
CA ASN A 107 19.70 6.56 5.79
C ASN A 107 19.62 5.13 5.23
N PRO A 108 19.92 4.86 3.94
CA PRO A 108 19.76 3.52 3.36
C PRO A 108 20.45 2.39 4.14
N ALA A 109 21.61 2.67 4.76
CA ALA A 109 22.33 1.68 5.56
C ALA A 109 21.57 1.20 6.82
N ARG A 110 20.60 1.98 7.32
CA ARG A 110 19.85 1.69 8.55
C ARG A 110 18.33 1.77 8.41
N GLN A 111 17.82 2.15 7.24
CA GLN A 111 16.39 2.36 6.96
C GLN A 111 16.03 1.53 5.73
N SER A 112 15.48 0.35 5.97
CA SER A 112 15.38 -0.74 4.99
C SER A 112 14.44 -0.51 3.81
N LEU A 113 13.74 0.63 3.77
CA LEU A 113 12.85 1.01 2.67
C LEU A 113 13.48 2.02 1.71
N TYR A 114 14.74 2.42 1.94
CA TYR A 114 15.41 3.43 1.13
C TYR A 114 16.63 2.87 0.40
N SER A 115 16.86 3.41 -0.79
CA SER A 115 18.03 3.14 -1.61
C SER A 115 18.82 4.42 -1.83
N ILE A 116 20.03 4.29 -2.41
CA ILE A 116 20.83 5.45 -2.81
C ILE A 116 20.06 6.30 -3.83
N LYS A 117 19.22 5.70 -4.67
CA LYS A 117 18.43 6.42 -5.68
C LYS A 117 17.47 7.43 -5.04
N ASP A 118 16.93 7.11 -3.86
CA ASP A 118 16.02 8.00 -3.12
C ASP A 118 16.74 9.22 -2.52
N CYS A 119 18.07 9.16 -2.39
CA CYS A 119 18.91 10.25 -1.90
C CYS A 119 19.27 11.25 -3.02
N ILE A 120 19.28 10.80 -4.27
CA ILE A 120 19.73 11.62 -5.41
C ILE A 120 18.81 12.83 -5.58
N GLY A 121 19.42 14.01 -5.65
CA GLY A 121 18.70 15.29 -5.70
C GLY A 121 18.11 15.76 -4.37
N GLY A 122 18.13 14.92 -3.32
CA GLY A 122 17.72 15.30 -1.96
C GLY A 122 16.27 15.80 -1.87
N ARG A 123 15.38 15.31 -2.74
CA ARG A 123 13.98 15.80 -2.83
C ARG A 123 12.95 14.82 -2.28
N LYS A 124 13.27 13.53 -2.16
CA LYS A 124 12.27 12.53 -1.79
C LYS A 124 11.96 12.58 -0.30
N TRP A 125 10.70 12.80 0.03
CA TRP A 125 10.22 12.76 1.40
C TRP A 125 10.21 11.33 1.90
N LYS A 126 10.56 11.14 3.18
CA LYS A 126 10.68 9.82 3.79
C LYS A 126 9.35 9.06 3.79
N CYS A 127 8.26 9.73 4.09
CA CYS A 127 6.92 9.15 4.10
C CYS A 127 6.53 8.61 2.70
N GLU A 128 6.71 9.43 1.66
CA GLU A 128 6.45 9.06 0.26
C GLU A 128 7.38 7.94 -0.23
N ALA A 129 8.67 8.03 0.10
CA ALA A 129 9.65 7.01 -0.26
C ALA A 129 9.34 5.67 0.41
N ALA A 130 8.98 5.68 1.69
CA ALA A 130 8.64 4.48 2.44
C ALA A 130 7.35 3.85 1.90
N ALA A 131 6.34 4.68 1.63
CA ALA A 131 5.09 4.22 1.05
C ALA A 131 5.29 3.56 -0.32
N SER A 132 6.03 4.23 -1.21
CA SER A 132 6.36 3.69 -2.55
C SER A 132 7.15 2.38 -2.45
N ALA A 133 8.21 2.34 -1.65
CA ALA A 133 9.04 1.14 -1.53
C ALA A 133 8.27 -0.03 -0.92
N LEU A 134 7.40 0.22 0.06
CA LEU A 134 6.58 -0.84 0.65
C LEU A 134 5.49 -1.31 -0.32
N LYS A 135 4.93 -0.42 -1.14
CA LYS A 135 3.97 -0.76 -2.19
C LYS A 135 4.59 -1.64 -3.29
N ASP A 136 5.86 -1.41 -3.61
CA ASP A 136 6.61 -2.28 -4.54
C ASP A 136 6.81 -3.70 -3.97
N ILE A 137 6.90 -3.84 -2.65
CA ILE A 137 7.04 -5.14 -1.97
C ILE A 137 5.68 -5.82 -1.79
N TYR A 138 4.64 -5.06 -1.44
CA TYR A 138 3.28 -5.54 -1.18
C TYR A 138 2.24 -4.75 -2.01
N PRO A 139 2.06 -5.11 -3.29
CA PRO A 139 1.24 -4.34 -4.22
C PRO A 139 -0.24 -4.23 -3.84
N ASP A 140 -0.76 -5.15 -3.04
CA ASP A 140 -2.16 -5.21 -2.66
C ASP A 140 -2.51 -4.40 -1.41
N MET A 141 -1.52 -3.98 -0.62
CA MET A 141 -1.73 -3.18 0.59
C MET A 141 -2.06 -1.72 0.26
N GLU A 142 -2.98 -1.12 1.02
CA GLU A 142 -3.24 0.32 1.00
C GLU A 142 -2.14 1.04 1.79
N ILE A 143 -1.21 1.67 1.09
CA ILE A 143 -0.04 2.31 1.73
C ILE A 143 0.01 3.77 1.32
N THR A 144 0.02 4.67 2.31
CA THR A 144 0.06 6.12 2.09
C THR A 144 1.19 6.77 2.89
N GLY A 145 1.69 7.89 2.37
CA GLY A 145 2.73 8.70 3.02
C GLY A 145 2.20 10.11 3.24
N GLU A 146 2.21 10.53 4.51
CA GLU A 146 1.69 11.80 4.97
C GLU A 146 2.84 12.70 5.44
N ARG A 147 3.06 13.79 4.70
CA ARG A 147 4.08 14.77 5.02
C ARG A 147 3.51 15.79 5.99
N ILE A 148 3.69 15.54 7.28
CA ILE A 148 3.17 16.40 8.35
C ILE A 148 4.27 16.62 9.39
N THR A 149 4.40 17.86 9.86
CA THR A 149 5.29 18.18 10.97
C THR A 149 4.54 17.95 12.27
N VAL A 150 5.02 17.05 13.12
CA VAL A 150 4.43 16.85 14.45
C VAL A 150 4.94 17.95 15.39
N PRO A 151 4.06 18.80 15.95
CA PRO A 151 4.45 19.85 16.89
C PRO A 151 5.12 19.26 18.14
N MET A 152 6.28 19.81 18.48
CA MET A 152 7.05 19.41 19.65
C MET A 152 6.90 20.47 20.75
N PRO A 153 6.54 20.09 21.99
CA PRO A 153 6.55 21.01 23.12
C PRO A 153 7.91 21.71 23.26
N GLY A 154 7.87 23.01 23.58
CA GLY A 154 9.06 23.83 23.76
C GLY A 154 9.72 24.36 22.46
N HIS A 155 9.20 23.99 21.28
CA HIS A 155 9.60 24.62 20.03
C HIS A 155 8.67 25.77 19.70
N PHE A 156 9.25 26.92 19.35
CA PHE A 156 8.49 28.08 18.90
C PHE A 156 7.86 27.79 17.54
N VAL A 157 6.55 28.01 17.46
CA VAL A 157 5.81 28.07 16.20
C VAL A 157 5.65 29.54 15.86
N ASP A 158 6.07 29.93 14.68
CA ASP A 158 5.86 31.27 14.15
C ASP A 158 4.39 31.40 13.75
N ILE A 159 3.59 32.05 14.59
CA ILE A 159 2.12 32.14 14.46
C ILE A 159 1.72 33.37 13.63
N GLU A 160 2.63 33.98 12.87
CA GLU A 160 2.30 35.11 12.02
C GLU A 160 1.74 34.66 10.65
N GLY A 161 0.51 35.07 10.35
CA GLY A 161 -0.09 34.98 9.01
C GLY A 161 -0.38 33.56 8.52
N GLU A 162 0.13 33.21 7.33
CA GLU A 162 -0.15 31.93 6.65
C GLU A 162 0.36 30.68 7.40
N LYS A 163 1.37 30.85 8.27
CA LYS A 163 1.95 29.73 9.03
C LYS A 163 1.04 29.22 10.13
N GLU A 164 0.23 30.09 10.74
CA GLU A 164 -0.76 29.70 11.74
C GLU A 164 -1.84 28.79 11.12
N GLN A 165 -2.34 29.16 9.95
CA GLN A 165 -3.34 28.38 9.22
C GLN A 165 -2.80 27.00 8.84
N SER A 166 -1.59 26.96 8.25
CA SER A 166 -0.93 25.70 7.91
C SER A 166 -0.69 24.82 9.14
N PHE A 167 -0.33 25.40 10.28
CA PHE A 167 -0.13 24.67 11.53
C PHE A 167 -1.44 24.07 12.05
N ALA A 168 -2.52 24.86 12.06
CA ALA A 168 -3.84 24.37 12.46
C ALA A 168 -4.34 23.26 11.54
N GLU A 169 -4.11 23.37 10.23
CA GLU A 169 -4.43 22.33 9.25
C GLU A 169 -3.65 21.04 9.50
N ASP A 170 -2.35 21.14 9.77
CA ASP A 170 -1.50 19.99 10.11
C ASP A 170 -2.01 19.28 11.36
N VAL A 171 -2.34 20.03 12.43
CA VAL A 171 -2.91 19.46 13.67
C VAL A 171 -4.25 18.78 13.40
N ASN A 172 -5.16 19.43 12.66
CA ASN A 172 -6.45 18.84 12.28
C ASN A 172 -6.29 17.58 11.41
N ARG A 173 -5.24 17.52 10.59
CA ARG A 173 -4.92 16.33 9.79
C ARG A 173 -4.35 15.22 10.65
N LEU A 174 -3.47 15.52 11.60
CA LEU A 174 -2.95 14.56 12.58
C LEU A 174 -4.08 13.96 13.41
N GLU A 175 -4.98 14.79 13.92
CA GLU A 175 -6.13 14.35 14.69
C GLU A 175 -7.03 13.41 13.87
N ARG A 176 -7.35 13.79 12.62
CA ARG A 176 -8.10 12.92 11.71
C ARG A 176 -7.40 11.58 11.52
N LEU A 177 -6.11 11.58 11.21
CA LEU A 177 -5.35 10.34 11.04
C LEU A 177 -5.39 9.45 12.28
N VAL A 178 -5.24 10.03 13.48
CA VAL A 178 -5.33 9.28 14.74
C VAL A 178 -6.73 8.70 14.93
N SER A 179 -7.79 9.48 14.68
CA SER A 179 -9.18 9.02 14.84
C SER A 179 -9.62 7.94 13.85
N THR A 180 -8.98 7.84 12.68
CA THR A 180 -9.38 6.88 11.63
C THR A 180 -8.57 5.59 11.61
N HIS A 181 -7.49 5.50 12.39
CA HIS A 181 -6.61 4.33 12.40
C HIS A 181 -6.79 3.51 13.66
N ASP A 182 -6.71 2.18 13.52
CA ASP A 182 -6.96 1.24 14.61
C ASP A 182 -5.75 1.09 15.55
N ILE A 183 -4.53 1.09 14.99
CA ILE A 183 -3.29 0.94 15.75
C ILE A 183 -2.34 2.09 15.44
N ILE A 184 -1.81 2.71 16.49
CA ILE A 184 -0.90 3.86 16.38
C ILE A 184 0.48 3.47 16.92
N PHE A 185 1.49 3.60 16.07
CA PHE A 185 2.89 3.35 16.40
C PHE A 185 3.65 4.68 16.56
N LEU A 186 4.19 4.92 17.76
CA LEU A 186 4.99 6.12 18.06
C LEU A 186 6.48 5.86 17.86
N LEU A 187 7.01 6.21 16.69
CA LEU A 187 8.33 5.77 16.21
C LEU A 187 9.34 6.91 16.05
N PHE A 188 9.01 8.11 16.54
CA PHE A 188 9.95 9.23 16.63
C PHE A 188 11.08 8.96 17.64
N ASP A 189 12.22 9.57 17.40
CA ASP A 189 13.45 9.43 18.18
C ASP A 189 13.49 10.32 19.43
N THR A 190 12.71 11.41 19.47
CA THR A 190 12.62 12.32 20.63
C THR A 190 11.36 12.07 21.47
N ARG A 191 11.41 12.43 22.75
CA ARG A 191 10.25 12.34 23.65
C ARG A 191 9.20 13.39 23.30
N GLU A 192 9.68 14.57 22.92
CA GLU A 192 8.88 15.76 22.64
C GLU A 192 7.96 15.50 21.44
N ALA A 193 8.46 14.87 20.38
CA ALA A 193 7.66 14.51 19.21
C ALA A 193 6.58 13.46 19.49
N ARG A 194 6.69 12.68 20.58
CA ARG A 194 5.68 11.68 20.96
C ARG A 194 4.53 12.28 21.75
N TRP A 195 4.69 13.48 22.32
CA TRP A 195 3.71 14.07 23.22
C TRP A 195 2.34 14.26 22.56
N LEU A 196 2.26 14.98 21.43
CA LEU A 196 0.98 15.27 20.78
C LEU A 196 0.30 14.00 20.25
N PRO A 197 0.98 13.09 19.52
CA PRO A 197 0.37 11.84 19.10
C PRO A 197 -0.17 11.02 20.27
N THR A 198 0.56 10.95 21.40
CA THR A 198 0.08 10.24 22.61
C THR A 198 -1.19 10.87 23.15
N LEU A 199 -1.22 12.20 23.25
CA LEU A 199 -2.41 12.93 23.74
C LEU A 199 -3.63 12.68 22.84
N LEU A 200 -3.45 12.78 21.52
CA LEU A 200 -4.53 12.53 20.55
C LEU A 200 -5.01 11.08 20.60
N SER A 201 -4.09 10.11 20.73
CA SER A 201 -4.45 8.70 20.87
C SER A 201 -5.29 8.44 22.12
N CYS A 202 -4.95 9.08 23.24
CA CYS A 202 -5.74 8.95 24.47
C CYS A 202 -7.11 9.64 24.38
N LEU A 203 -7.24 10.69 23.56
CA LEU A 203 -8.49 11.41 23.36
C LEU A 203 -9.50 10.60 22.54
N HIS A 204 -9.01 9.93 21.49
CA HIS A 204 -9.84 9.20 20.52
C HIS A 204 -9.97 7.70 20.80
N ASN A 205 -9.65 7.25 22.03
CA ASN A 205 -9.67 5.85 22.50
C ASN A 205 -10.80 4.99 21.94
#